data_AF-A0A9P6ZHE6-F1
#
_entry.id   AF-A0A9P6ZHE6-F1
#
_cell.length_a   1.000
_cell.length_b   1.000
_cell.length_c   1.000
_cell.angle_alpha   90.00
_cell.angle_beta   90.00
_cell.angle_gamma   90.00
#
_symmetry.space_group_name_H-M   'P 1'
#
loop_
_entity.id
_entity.type
_entity.pdbx_description
1 polymer ?
#
loop_
_entity_poly.entity_id
_entity_poly.type
_entity_poly.pdbx_seq_one_letter_code
_entity_poly.pdbx_strand_id
1 'polypeptide(L)'
;MRSPNNITAATIVATNNLREALNAQKAADTCGQDGLLSGYALDKCTHQVLSRSERLELLALNFINVRATNSLPAVVPLYVGMPVILRARIISTDLGITNGSQGIVRSFVKGECPAGLAYVRCAMVEFPDSKVQLSDLPAKWFPIVPVSWTFTTLLLADDGTERKVRITRHQLPIQPAFAVTGHSAQGKT
;
A
#
# COMPACT_ATOMS: atom_id res chain seq x y z
N MET A 1 -11.94 -17.01 -18.92
CA MET A 1 -12.25 -17.83 -17.74
C MET A 1 -12.88 -16.89 -16.71
N ARG A 2 -14.21 -16.92 -16.53
CA ARG A 2 -14.91 -16.03 -15.59
C ARG A 2 -14.82 -16.64 -14.19
N SER A 3 -14.15 -15.95 -13.28
CA SER A 3 -14.06 -16.38 -11.88
C SER A 3 -15.45 -16.32 -11.21
N PRO A 4 -15.78 -17.27 -10.32
CA PRO A 4 -17.06 -17.28 -9.62
C PRO A 4 -17.24 -16.03 -8.73
N ASN A 5 -18.50 -15.61 -8.57
CA ASN A 5 -18.98 -14.44 -7.80
C ASN A 5 -18.73 -14.53 -6.28
N ASN A 6 -17.49 -14.78 -5.87
CA ASN A 6 -17.06 -14.71 -4.47
C ASN A 6 -16.41 -13.34 -4.20
N ILE A 7 -17.22 -12.29 -4.22
CA ILE A 7 -16.77 -10.89 -4.02
C ILE A 7 -16.19 -10.68 -2.60
N THR A 8 -16.57 -11.54 -1.64
CA THR A 8 -16.20 -11.40 -0.22
C THR A 8 -15.13 -12.39 0.26
N ALA A 9 -14.77 -13.41 -0.51
CA ALA A 9 -13.83 -14.43 -0.05
C ALA A 9 -12.38 -14.10 -0.43
N ALA A 10 -11.49 -14.03 0.56
CA ALA A 10 -10.05 -13.92 0.34
C ALA A 10 -9.48 -15.26 -0.18
N THR A 11 -8.68 -15.20 -1.24
CA THR A 11 -8.02 -16.39 -1.82
C THR A 11 -6.69 -16.67 -1.11
N ILE A 12 -6.46 -17.90 -0.65
CA ILE A 12 -5.18 -18.29 -0.05
C ILE A 12 -4.20 -18.69 -1.16
N VAL A 13 -2.98 -18.16 -1.09
CA VAL A 13 -1.95 -18.37 -2.12
C VAL A 13 -0.61 -18.81 -1.52
N ALA A 14 0.19 -19.51 -2.32
CA ALA A 14 1.47 -20.07 -1.87
C ALA A 14 2.59 -19.01 -1.76
N THR A 15 2.58 -17.97 -2.61
CA THR A 15 3.70 -17.01 -2.71
C THR A 15 3.24 -15.55 -2.59
N ASN A 16 4.14 -14.68 -2.10
CA ASN A 16 3.88 -13.25 -2.02
C ASN A 16 3.67 -12.61 -3.40
N ASN A 17 4.37 -13.09 -4.43
CA ASN A 17 4.24 -12.58 -5.79
C ASN A 17 2.84 -12.84 -6.34
N LEU A 18 2.32 -14.05 -6.15
CA LEU A 18 1.00 -14.42 -6.60
C LEU A 18 -0.09 -13.68 -5.80
N ARG A 19 0.16 -13.44 -4.51
CA ARG A 19 -0.71 -12.59 -3.67
C ARG A 19 -0.80 -11.18 -4.22
N GLU A 20 0.32 -10.54 -4.52
CA GLU A 20 0.36 -9.17 -5.04
C GLU A 20 -0.27 -9.06 -6.42
N ALA A 21 0.04 -9.99 -7.33
CA ALA A 21 -0.54 -10.02 -8.67
C ALA A 21 -2.07 -10.17 -8.63
N LEU A 22 -2.59 -11.12 -7.84
CA LEU A 22 -4.04 -11.30 -7.71
C LEU A 22 -4.73 -10.11 -7.03
N ASN A 23 -4.08 -9.50 -6.03
CA ASN A 23 -4.62 -8.33 -5.35
C ASN A 23 -4.68 -7.11 -6.28
N ALA A 24 -3.63 -6.88 -7.07
CA ALA A 24 -3.61 -5.81 -8.06
C ALA A 24 -4.67 -6.02 -9.14
N GLN A 25 -4.77 -7.25 -9.66
CA GLN A 25 -5.77 -7.62 -10.67
C GLN A 25 -7.20 -7.47 -10.15
N LYS A 26 -7.53 -8.05 -8.99
CA LYS A 26 -8.88 -7.96 -8.41
C LYS A 26 -9.25 -6.52 -8.04
N ALA A 27 -8.30 -5.71 -7.58
CA ALA A 27 -8.56 -4.29 -7.31
C ALA A 27 -8.98 -3.56 -8.59
N ALA A 28 -8.31 -3.83 -9.72
CA ALA A 28 -8.67 -3.27 -11.01
C ALA A 28 -10.01 -3.77 -11.54
N ASP A 29 -10.28 -5.08 -11.42
CA ASP A 29 -11.51 -5.69 -11.92
C ASP A 29 -12.76 -5.26 -11.12
N THR A 30 -12.62 -5.05 -9.80
CA THR A 30 -13.77 -4.77 -8.90
C THR A 30 -14.25 -3.32 -8.98
N CYS A 31 -13.33 -2.38 -9.21
CA CYS A 31 -13.66 -0.95 -9.16
C CYS A 31 -14.30 -0.41 -10.45
N GLY A 32 -14.12 -1.10 -11.58
CA GLY A 32 -14.35 -0.49 -12.90
C GLY A 32 -13.31 0.60 -13.21
N GLN A 33 -13.25 1.06 -14.46
CA GLN A 33 -12.16 1.94 -14.95
C GLN A 33 -12.10 3.33 -14.28
N ASP A 34 -13.20 3.84 -13.71
CA ASP A 34 -13.31 5.25 -13.29
C ASP A 34 -13.07 5.54 -11.79
N GLY A 35 -12.98 4.50 -10.94
CA GLY A 35 -12.89 4.69 -9.48
C GLY A 35 -11.54 4.36 -8.84
N LEU A 36 -10.63 3.74 -9.59
CA LEU A 36 -9.38 3.23 -9.04
C LEU A 36 -8.29 4.30 -9.03
N LEU A 37 -7.83 4.66 -7.83
CA LEU A 37 -6.66 5.51 -7.66
C LEU A 37 -5.39 4.65 -7.56
N SER A 38 -4.44 4.89 -8.46
CA SER A 38 -3.06 4.42 -8.32
C SER A 38 -2.29 5.35 -7.39
N GLY A 39 -2.24 5.02 -6.10
CA GLY A 39 -1.51 5.80 -5.10
C GLY A 39 -0.01 5.54 -5.18
N TYR A 40 0.73 6.40 -5.89
CA TYR A 40 2.19 6.31 -6.00
C TYR A 40 2.86 6.66 -4.66
N ALA A 41 3.93 5.95 -4.32
CA ALA A 41 4.71 6.23 -3.13
C ALA A 41 5.44 7.57 -3.27
N LEU A 42 5.60 8.30 -2.16
CA LEU A 42 6.34 9.57 -2.14
C LEU A 42 7.80 9.30 -1.74
N ASP A 43 8.64 9.09 -2.74
CA ASP A 43 10.10 8.97 -2.62
C ASP A 43 10.76 10.35 -2.49
N LYS A 44 11.60 10.50 -1.47
CA LYS A 44 12.41 11.69 -1.19
C LYS A 44 13.89 11.32 -1.11
N CYS A 45 14.74 12.18 -1.65
CA CYS A 45 16.19 12.11 -1.48
C CYS A 45 16.64 13.26 -0.58
N THR A 46 17.52 13.01 0.39
CA THR A 46 17.90 13.99 1.42
C THR A 46 18.54 15.26 0.86
N HIS A 47 19.23 15.17 -0.28
CA HIS A 47 20.03 16.26 -0.83
C HIS A 47 19.59 16.72 -2.22
N GLN A 48 18.44 16.27 -2.72
CA GLN A 48 18.02 16.60 -4.07
C GLN A 48 16.54 16.40 -4.32
N VAL A 49 16.01 17.22 -5.22
CA VAL A 49 14.70 16.99 -5.87
C VAL A 49 14.88 15.95 -6.97
N LEU A 50 14.09 14.88 -6.91
CA LEU A 50 14.08 13.83 -7.91
C LEU A 50 13.30 14.28 -9.14
N SER A 51 13.86 14.06 -10.34
CA SER A 51 13.16 14.31 -11.59
C SER A 51 12.01 13.31 -11.80
N ARG A 52 11.14 13.57 -12.78
CA ARG A 52 10.05 12.64 -13.12
C ARG A 52 10.58 11.29 -13.63
N SER A 53 11.68 11.28 -14.40
CA SER A 53 12.29 10.03 -14.90
C SER A 53 12.84 9.19 -13.74
N GLU A 54 13.62 9.80 -12.85
CA GLU A 54 14.17 9.14 -11.65
C GLU A 54 13.06 8.59 -10.75
N ARG A 55 11.97 9.36 -10.60
CA ARG A 55 10.79 8.93 -9.85
C ARG A 55 10.15 7.67 -10.45
N LEU A 56 10.03 7.60 -11.78
CA LEU A 56 9.47 6.42 -12.45
C LEU A 56 10.40 5.21 -12.32
N GLU A 57 11.72 5.42 -12.42
CA GLU A 57 12.72 4.37 -12.18
C GLU A 57 12.62 3.81 -10.76
N LEU A 58 12.55 4.68 -9.75
CA LEU A 58 12.37 4.26 -8.35
C LEU A 58 11.06 3.49 -8.11
N LEU A 59 9.99 3.87 -8.80
CA LEU A 59 8.70 3.18 -8.71
C LEU A 59 8.73 1.82 -9.42
N ALA A 60 9.61 1.63 -10.40
CA ALA A 60 9.82 0.35 -11.07
C ALA A 60 10.70 -0.63 -10.26
N LEU A 61 11.42 -0.14 -9.24
CA LEU A 61 12.25 -1.00 -8.40
C LEU A 61 11.41 -2.03 -7.66
N ASN A 62 11.76 -3.31 -7.87
CA ASN A 62 11.10 -4.42 -7.25
C ASN A 62 11.82 -4.86 -5.96
N PHE A 63 11.18 -4.63 -4.82
CA PHE A 63 11.71 -4.99 -3.49
C PHE A 63 11.20 -6.33 -2.95
N ILE A 64 10.49 -7.12 -3.76
CA ILE A 64 9.91 -8.41 -3.37
C ILE A 64 10.96 -9.39 -2.82
N ASN A 65 12.17 -9.40 -3.39
CA ASN A 65 13.23 -10.33 -3.01
C ASN A 65 14.19 -9.76 -1.96
N VAL A 66 14.04 -8.48 -1.59
CA VAL A 66 14.87 -7.88 -0.56
C VAL A 66 14.32 -8.36 0.78
N ARG A 67 15.18 -8.96 1.62
CA ARG A 67 14.86 -9.37 3.01
C ARG A 67 14.54 -8.18 3.94
N ALA A 68 14.09 -7.06 3.39
CA ALA A 68 13.61 -5.92 4.13
C ALA A 68 12.21 -6.23 4.64
N THR A 69 12.13 -6.62 5.91
CA THR A 69 10.89 -6.94 6.63
C THR A 69 9.86 -5.81 6.67
N ASN A 70 10.19 -4.61 6.19
CA ASN A 70 9.34 -3.43 6.16
C ASN A 70 9.35 -2.70 4.80
N SER A 71 9.59 -3.41 3.69
CA SER A 71 9.53 -2.78 2.38
C SER A 71 8.13 -2.24 2.10
N LEU A 72 8.07 -1.02 1.56
CA LEU A 72 6.83 -0.36 1.17
C LEU A 72 6.61 -0.48 -0.34
N PRO A 73 5.38 -0.76 -0.78
CA PRO A 73 5.07 -0.87 -2.18
C PRO A 73 5.25 0.47 -2.90
N ALA A 74 5.69 0.42 -4.15
CA ALA A 74 5.79 1.60 -5.01
C ALA A 74 4.41 2.19 -5.34
N VAL A 75 3.40 1.34 -5.49
CA VAL A 75 2.02 1.75 -5.82
C VAL A 75 1.05 0.98 -4.94
N VAL A 76 0.07 1.68 -4.39
CA VAL A 76 -1.07 1.09 -3.68
C VAL A 76 -2.34 1.45 -4.46
N PRO A 77 -2.98 0.49 -5.14
CA PRO A 77 -4.28 0.73 -5.75
C PRO A 77 -5.33 0.93 -4.65
N LEU A 78 -6.17 1.95 -4.75
CA LEU A 78 -7.16 2.32 -3.74
C LEU A 78 -8.48 2.74 -4.39
N TYR A 79 -9.59 2.27 -3.82
CA TYR A 79 -10.94 2.76 -4.12
C TYR A 79 -11.82 2.69 -2.86
N VAL A 80 -12.93 3.43 -2.85
CA VAL A 80 -13.88 3.42 -1.73
C VAL A 80 -14.64 2.09 -1.69
N GLY A 81 -14.63 1.41 -0.56
CA GLY A 81 -15.17 0.06 -0.38
C GLY A 81 -14.14 -1.05 -0.57
N MET A 82 -12.88 -0.72 -0.86
CA MET A 82 -11.84 -1.73 -1.06
C MET A 82 -11.47 -2.44 0.26
N PRO A 83 -11.45 -3.78 0.29
CA PRO A 83 -10.92 -4.53 1.41
C PRO A 83 -9.39 -4.38 1.47
N VAL A 84 -8.88 -4.00 2.63
CA VAL A 84 -7.46 -3.78 2.89
C VAL A 84 -6.97 -4.57 4.09
N ILE A 85 -5.66 -4.85 4.10
CA ILE A 85 -4.96 -5.42 5.24
C ILE A 85 -3.85 -4.47 5.67
N LEU A 86 -3.76 -4.23 6.98
CA LEU A 86 -2.69 -3.41 7.54
C LEU A 86 -1.36 -4.17 7.52
N ARG A 87 -0.31 -3.49 7.06
CA ARG A 87 1.08 -3.97 6.91
C ARG A 87 2.06 -3.01 7.59
N ALA A 88 1.68 -2.46 8.74
CA ALA A 88 2.56 -1.67 9.61
C ALA A 88 2.90 -2.47 10.87
N ARG A 89 3.96 -2.03 11.58
CA ARG A 89 4.05 -2.33 13.01
C ARG A 89 2.80 -1.83 13.72
N ILE A 90 2.48 -2.46 14.85
CA ILE A 90 1.32 -2.16 15.70
C ILE A 90 1.11 -0.65 15.76
N ILE A 91 -0.03 -0.19 15.21
CA ILE A 91 -0.39 1.23 15.24
C ILE A 91 -0.96 1.56 16.62
N SER A 92 -1.78 0.68 17.18
CA SER A 92 -2.22 0.73 18.57
C SER A 92 -2.69 -0.64 19.03
N THR A 93 -2.00 -1.25 20.00
CA THR A 93 -2.44 -2.50 20.64
C THR A 93 -3.81 -2.32 21.30
N ASP A 94 -4.01 -1.18 21.94
CA ASP A 94 -5.15 -0.92 22.82
C ASP A 94 -6.45 -0.76 22.02
N LEU A 95 -6.33 -0.28 20.77
CA LEU A 95 -7.44 -0.13 19.84
C LEU A 95 -7.70 -1.39 19.00
N GLY A 96 -6.84 -2.42 19.10
CA GLY A 96 -6.95 -3.66 18.30
C GLY A 96 -6.55 -3.49 16.84
N ILE A 97 -5.80 -2.42 16.50
CA ILE A 97 -5.31 -2.14 15.15
C ILE A 97 -3.84 -2.57 15.06
N THR A 98 -3.65 -3.82 14.63
CA THR A 98 -2.35 -4.50 14.60
C THR A 98 -1.99 -4.93 13.19
N ASN A 99 -0.74 -5.35 13.00
CA ASN A 99 -0.30 -5.91 11.71
C ASN A 99 -1.22 -7.09 11.32
N GLY A 100 -1.78 -7.02 10.12
CA GLY A 100 -2.71 -8.04 9.64
C GLY A 100 -4.19 -7.77 9.93
N SER A 101 -4.55 -6.70 10.65
CA SER A 101 -5.94 -6.27 10.79
C SER A 101 -6.55 -6.00 9.41
N GLN A 102 -7.75 -6.54 9.18
CA GLN A 102 -8.51 -6.32 7.96
C GLN A 102 -9.45 -5.12 8.14
N GLY A 103 -9.62 -4.36 7.08
CA GLY A 103 -10.50 -3.20 7.07
C GLY A 103 -11.06 -2.88 5.70
N ILE A 104 -11.91 -1.86 5.66
CA ILE A 104 -12.58 -1.40 4.45
C ILE A 104 -12.25 0.08 4.28
N VAL A 105 -11.76 0.46 3.09
CA VAL A 105 -11.50 1.87 2.77
C VAL A 105 -12.82 2.62 2.67
N ARG A 106 -13.00 3.67 3.47
CA ARG A 106 -14.23 4.48 3.48
C ARG A 106 -14.06 5.80 2.75
N SER A 107 -12.89 6.40 2.85
CA SER A 107 -12.52 7.59 2.09
C SER A 107 -11.00 7.73 2.05
N PHE A 108 -10.47 8.61 1.20
CA PHE A 108 -9.05 8.95 1.19
C PHE A 108 -8.82 10.35 0.63
N VAL A 109 -7.72 10.96 1.06
CA VAL A 109 -7.28 12.27 0.59
C VAL A 109 -6.06 12.09 -0.30
N LYS A 110 -6.19 12.47 -1.57
CA LYS A 110 -5.08 12.47 -2.52
C LYS A 110 -4.26 13.76 -2.42
N GLY A 111 -2.99 13.67 -2.79
CA GLY A 111 -2.11 14.79 -3.07
C GLY A 111 -1.40 14.56 -4.39
N GLU A 112 -0.75 15.59 -4.90
CA GLU A 112 0.07 15.52 -6.11
C GLU A 112 1.51 15.86 -5.75
N CYS A 113 2.46 15.04 -6.21
CA CYS A 113 3.87 15.32 -6.00
C CYS A 113 4.40 16.28 -7.09
N PRO A 114 5.55 16.94 -6.87
CA PRO A 114 6.13 17.84 -7.87
C PRO A 114 6.38 17.20 -9.26
N ALA A 115 6.47 15.87 -9.33
CA ALA A 115 6.61 15.12 -10.58
C ALA A 115 5.28 14.81 -11.29
N GLY A 116 4.14 15.35 -10.81
CA GLY A 116 2.80 15.14 -11.38
C GLY A 116 2.20 13.76 -11.09
N LEU A 117 2.70 13.04 -10.07
CA LEU A 117 2.18 11.74 -9.67
C LEU A 117 1.27 11.87 -8.46
N ALA A 118 0.08 11.24 -8.52
CA ALA A 118 -0.87 11.23 -7.42
C ALA A 118 -0.40 10.29 -6.29
N TYR A 119 -0.42 10.76 -5.06
CA TYR A 119 -0.14 9.95 -3.87
C TYR A 119 -1.26 10.10 -2.85
N VAL A 120 -1.34 9.20 -1.88
CA VAL A 120 -2.37 9.25 -0.84
C VAL A 120 -1.80 9.80 0.45
N ARG A 121 -2.38 10.91 0.93
CA ARG A 121 -1.96 11.59 2.17
C ARG A 121 -2.52 10.91 3.40
N CYS A 122 -3.75 10.42 3.30
CA CYS A 122 -4.45 9.72 4.37
C CYS A 122 -5.56 8.87 3.76
N ALA A 123 -5.77 7.66 4.30
CA ALA A 123 -6.93 6.84 4.00
C ALA A 123 -7.73 6.62 5.29
N MET A 124 -9.03 6.86 5.24
CA MET A 124 -9.93 6.50 6.32
C MET A 124 -10.35 5.05 6.14
N VAL A 125 -10.02 4.19 7.11
CA VAL A 125 -10.27 2.76 7.05
C VAL A 125 -11.15 2.36 8.23
N GLU A 126 -12.23 1.66 7.94
CA GLU A 126 -13.02 1.00 8.98
C GLU A 126 -12.40 -0.36 9.32
N PHE A 127 -12.17 -0.61 10.60
CA PHE A 127 -11.68 -1.88 11.13
C PHE A 127 -12.79 -2.55 11.97
N PRO A 128 -13.60 -3.46 11.38
CA PRO A 128 -14.80 -4.02 12.03
C PRO A 128 -14.53 -4.71 13.38
N ASP A 129 -13.34 -5.30 13.54
CA ASP A 129 -12.94 -6.03 14.75
C ASP A 129 -12.18 -5.17 15.78
N SER A 130 -11.99 -3.88 15.48
CA SER A 130 -11.30 -2.95 16.36
C SER A 130 -12.25 -2.34 17.41
N LYS A 131 -11.66 -1.82 18.49
CA LYS A 131 -12.36 -1.08 19.53
C LYS A 131 -12.29 0.44 19.31
N VAL A 132 -11.85 0.88 18.13
CA VAL A 132 -11.54 2.29 17.94
C VAL A 132 -12.80 3.15 17.89
N GLN A 133 -12.76 4.25 18.63
CA GLN A 133 -13.80 5.27 18.64
C GLN A 133 -13.13 6.63 18.83
N LEU A 134 -12.84 7.29 17.72
CA LEU A 134 -12.28 8.63 17.73
C LEU A 134 -13.41 9.64 17.79
N SER A 135 -13.21 10.73 18.52
CA SER A 135 -14.14 11.87 18.51
C SER A 135 -14.30 12.36 17.07
N ASP A 136 -15.55 12.70 16.71
CA ASP A 136 -15.92 13.23 15.39
C ASP A 136 -15.77 12.24 14.20
N LEU A 137 -15.52 10.95 14.48
CA LEU A 137 -15.53 9.90 13.47
C LEU A 137 -16.56 8.81 13.81
N PRO A 138 -17.15 8.15 12.79
CA PRO A 138 -17.93 6.95 13.02
C PRO A 138 -17.14 5.90 13.80
N ALA A 139 -17.84 5.07 14.57
CA ALA A 139 -17.21 3.98 15.29
C ALA A 139 -16.39 3.10 14.33
N LYS A 140 -15.25 2.62 14.82
CA LYS A 140 -14.32 1.72 14.12
C LYS A 140 -13.55 2.34 12.96
N TRP A 141 -13.73 3.63 12.69
CA TRP A 141 -12.98 4.34 11.66
C TRP A 141 -11.65 4.83 12.21
N PHE A 142 -10.59 4.64 11.42
CA PHE A 142 -9.24 5.06 11.80
C PHE A 142 -8.49 5.68 10.61
N PRO A 143 -7.83 6.82 10.81
CA PRO A 143 -6.99 7.42 9.79
C PRO A 143 -5.67 6.66 9.64
N ILE A 144 -5.43 6.13 8.46
CA ILE A 144 -4.15 5.54 8.07
C ILE A 144 -3.33 6.59 7.33
N VAL A 145 -2.15 6.89 7.88
CA VAL A 145 -1.20 7.85 7.32
C VAL A 145 0.04 7.13 6.77
N PRO A 146 0.76 7.74 5.79
CA PRO A 146 1.97 7.14 5.25
C PRO A 146 3.05 6.93 6.30
N VAL A 147 3.68 5.75 6.27
CA VAL A 147 4.90 5.47 7.02
C VAL A 147 6.11 5.57 6.09
N SER A 148 7.30 5.72 6.66
CA SER A 148 8.54 5.85 5.90
C SER A 148 9.40 4.60 5.95
N TRP A 149 10.03 4.27 4.82
CA TRP A 149 11.08 3.27 4.73
C TRP A 149 12.24 3.80 3.89
N THR A 150 13.48 3.62 4.37
CA THR A 150 14.68 4.11 3.70
C THR A 150 15.48 2.97 3.09
N PHE A 151 15.91 3.14 1.85
CA PHE A 151 16.79 2.21 1.13
C PHE A 151 17.85 2.97 0.33
N THR A 152 18.87 2.26 -0.13
CA THR A 152 19.93 2.80 -0.99
C THR A 152 19.88 2.09 -2.34
N THR A 153 19.97 2.84 -3.43
CA THR A 153 19.98 2.31 -4.79
C THR A 153 20.95 3.11 -5.67
N LEU A 154 21.25 2.57 -6.84
CA LEU A 154 21.83 3.34 -7.94
C LEU A 154 20.68 3.95 -8.74
N LEU A 155 20.87 5.18 -9.20
CA LEU A 155 20.03 5.85 -10.19
C LEU A 155 20.88 6.21 -11.39
N LEU A 156 20.31 6.11 -12.59
CA LEU A 156 20.95 6.60 -13.80
C LEU A 156 20.61 8.08 -13.98
N ALA A 157 21.63 8.93 -14.00
CA ALA A 157 21.46 10.34 -14.34
C ALA A 157 21.29 10.51 -15.87
N ASP A 158 20.79 11.67 -16.29
CA ASP A 158 20.54 11.99 -17.69
C ASP A 158 21.83 11.96 -18.55
N ASP A 159 23.00 12.11 -17.93
CA ASP A 159 24.32 12.02 -18.57
C ASP A 159 24.86 10.58 -18.68
N GLY A 160 24.07 9.58 -18.27
CA GLY A 160 24.44 8.17 -18.28
C GLY A 160 25.32 7.73 -17.10
N THR A 161 25.60 8.60 -16.13
CA THR A 161 26.34 8.22 -14.93
C THR A 161 25.43 7.56 -13.90
N GLU A 162 25.92 6.47 -13.29
CA GLU A 162 25.25 5.86 -12.15
C GLU A 162 25.66 6.56 -10.86
N ARG A 163 24.67 6.89 -10.02
CA ARG A 163 24.90 7.54 -8.74
C ARG A 163 24.20 6.80 -7.62
N LYS A 164 24.93 6.59 -6.53
CA LYS A 164 24.39 5.99 -5.32
C LYS A 164 23.58 7.00 -4.54
N VAL A 165 22.30 6.72 -4.36
CA VAL A 165 21.35 7.60 -3.65
C VAL A 165 20.70 6.88 -2.49
N ARG A 166 20.42 7.65 -1.43
CA ARG A 166 19.64 7.20 -0.27
C ARG A 166 18.22 7.77 -0.38
N ILE A 167 17.25 6.88 -0.55
CA ILE A 167 15.85 7.23 -0.79
C ILE A 167 15.03 6.91 0.45
N THR A 168 14.18 7.85 0.86
CA THR A 168 13.14 7.64 1.87
C THR A 168 11.78 7.59 1.18
N ARG A 169 11.16 6.42 1.16
CA ARG A 169 9.85 6.15 0.58
C ARG A 169 8.77 6.34 1.63
N HIS A 170 7.78 7.17 1.34
CA HIS A 170 6.56 7.30 2.13
C HIS A 170 5.38 6.66 1.42
N GLN A 171 4.68 5.73 2.06
CA GLN A 171 3.50 5.08 1.51
C GLN A 171 2.56 4.63 2.62
N LEU A 172 1.26 4.52 2.32
CA LEU A 172 0.31 3.92 3.24
C LEU A 172 0.71 2.46 3.55
N PRO A 173 0.75 2.06 4.82
CA PRO A 173 1.08 0.69 5.19
C PRO A 173 -0.12 -0.25 5.04
N ILE A 174 -0.80 -0.21 3.90
CA ILE A 174 -1.96 -1.05 3.59
C ILE A 174 -1.76 -1.72 2.24
N GLN A 175 -2.38 -2.88 2.08
CA GLN A 175 -2.42 -3.60 0.81
C GLN A 175 -3.83 -4.11 0.56
N PRO A 176 -4.24 -4.31 -0.70
CA PRO A 176 -5.51 -4.97 -0.98
C PRO A 176 -5.54 -6.37 -0.35
N ALA A 177 -6.70 -6.77 0.16
CA ALA A 177 -6.86 -8.00 0.95
C ALA A 177 -7.70 -9.08 0.24
N PHE A 178 -7.74 -9.09 -1.10
CA PHE A 178 -8.46 -10.09 -1.87
C PHE A 178 -7.76 -11.46 -1.92
N ALA A 179 -6.47 -11.49 -1.62
CA ALA A 179 -5.65 -12.68 -1.48
C ALA A 179 -4.67 -12.55 -0.31
N VAL A 180 -4.44 -13.64 0.40
CA VAL A 180 -3.52 -13.76 1.54
C VAL A 180 -2.62 -14.98 1.35
N THR A 181 -1.37 -14.94 1.82
CA THR A 181 -0.52 -16.14 1.76
C THR A 181 -0.95 -17.15 2.83
N GLY A 182 -0.79 -18.45 2.57
CA GLY A 182 -1.09 -19.50 3.57
C GLY A 182 -0.34 -19.32 4.89
N HIS A 183 0.91 -18.85 4.82
CA HIS A 183 1.70 -18.50 6.00
C HIS A 183 1.11 -17.32 6.80
N SER A 184 0.45 -16.37 6.13
CA SER A 184 -0.25 -15.25 6.79
C SER A 184 -1.67 -15.61 7.28
N ALA A 185 -2.21 -16.75 6.84
CA ALA A 185 -3.51 -17.28 7.24
C ALA A 185 -3.42 -18.21 8.47
N GLN A 186 -2.21 -18.65 8.84
CA GLN A 186 -1.99 -19.49 10.00
C GLN A 186 -2.31 -18.71 11.29
N GLY A 187 -3.37 -19.10 12.00
CA GLY A 187 -3.85 -18.46 13.22
C GLY A 187 -5.03 -17.49 13.05
N LYS A 188 -5.62 -17.41 11.85
CA LYS A 188 -6.90 -16.70 11.62
C LYS A 188 -8.04 -17.71 11.50
N THR A 189 -8.94 -17.74 12.49
CA THR A 189 -10.17 -18.54 12.54
C THR A 189 -11.39 -17.64 12.48
#